data_AF-A0A1H4P2P2-F1
#
_entry.id   AF-A0A1H4P2P2-F1
#
_cell.length_a   1.000
_cell.length_b   1.000
_cell.length_c   1.000
_cell.angle_alpha   90.00
_cell.angle_beta   90.00
_cell.angle_gamma   90.00
#
_symmetry.space_group_name_H-M   'P 1'
#
loop_
_entity.id
_entity.type
_entity.pdbx_description
1 polymer ?
#
loop_
_entity_poly.entity_id
_entity_poly.type
_entity_poly.pdbx_seq_one_letter_code
_entity_poly.pdbx_strand_id
1 'polypeptide(L)'
;MARRPAPPSASPATPRAAASTPAARPARGSRPARTTRPVRGAAGAAQDRRVDVREWASGIRLSAFSVIMLSLVVLGAWVLVPTLGTFIDQRQKIAALEQSIQVSEDQITALEKERDRWNDPAFITTQARERLYYVKPGEVVYLIDNDLDPAALPREQEPVSDTLQETQSDWMPQLLRTLTSAGLSDTAAVAR
;
A
#
# COMPACT_ATOMS: atom_id res chain seq x y z
N MET A 1 14.06 39.65 -24.99
CA MET A 1 15.02 38.63 -24.50
C MET A 1 14.32 37.80 -23.43
N ALA A 2 14.12 36.50 -23.65
CA ALA A 2 13.56 35.60 -22.63
C ALA A 2 14.35 34.28 -22.67
N ARG A 3 14.90 33.85 -21.53
CA ARG A 3 15.71 32.64 -21.44
C ARG A 3 14.84 31.43 -21.12
N ARG A 4 15.00 30.37 -21.91
CA ARG A 4 14.34 29.06 -21.78
C ARG A 4 15.22 28.16 -20.90
N PRO A 5 14.76 27.62 -19.76
CA PRO A 5 15.48 26.56 -19.04
C PRO A 5 15.34 25.22 -19.77
N ALA A 6 16.34 24.34 -19.60
CA ALA A 6 16.47 23.06 -20.30
C ALA A 6 15.87 21.88 -19.49
N PRO A 7 15.47 20.77 -20.15
CA PRO A 7 15.10 19.53 -19.47
C PRO A 7 16.34 18.76 -18.94
N PRO A 8 16.24 18.04 -17.82
CA PRO A 8 17.32 17.21 -17.29
C PRO A 8 17.51 15.89 -18.07
N SER A 9 18.74 15.38 -18.02
CA SER A 9 19.22 14.23 -18.81
C SER A 9 18.62 12.88 -18.42
N ALA A 10 18.36 12.03 -19.42
CA ALA A 10 18.07 10.62 -19.22
C ALA A 10 19.37 9.80 -19.02
N SER A 11 19.34 8.84 -18.08
CA SER A 11 20.43 7.90 -17.81
C SER A 11 20.06 6.47 -18.26
N PRO A 12 20.82 5.81 -19.15
CA PRO A 12 20.55 4.43 -19.54
C PRO A 12 21.42 3.39 -18.80
N ALA A 13 20.74 2.36 -18.30
CA ALA A 13 21.11 0.94 -18.26
C ALA A 13 22.54 0.50 -17.85
N THR A 14 22.62 -0.20 -16.71
CA THR A 14 23.74 -1.08 -16.35
C THR A 14 23.57 -2.47 -16.98
N PRO A 15 24.55 -3.01 -17.74
CA PRO A 15 24.47 -4.38 -18.26
C PRO A 15 24.90 -5.42 -17.21
N ARG A 16 24.01 -6.38 -16.95
CA ARG A 16 24.27 -7.60 -16.18
C ARG A 16 24.98 -8.62 -17.07
N ALA A 17 26.20 -9.01 -16.71
CA ALA A 17 26.92 -10.13 -17.33
C ALA A 17 26.96 -11.34 -16.36
N ALA A 18 26.86 -12.55 -16.92
CA ALA A 18 26.80 -13.80 -16.17
C ALA A 18 27.81 -14.83 -16.72
N ALA A 19 28.01 -15.92 -15.96
CA ALA A 19 28.86 -17.08 -16.26
C ALA A 19 30.39 -16.79 -16.17
N SER A 20 31.29 -17.76 -15.90
CA SER A 20 31.16 -19.22 -15.93
C SER A 20 32.03 -19.94 -14.88
N THR A 21 31.61 -21.12 -14.43
CA THR A 21 32.44 -22.14 -13.73
C THR A 21 33.49 -22.76 -14.69
N PRO A 22 34.59 -23.40 -14.22
CA PRO A 22 34.52 -24.85 -13.96
C PRO A 22 35.48 -25.48 -12.88
N ALA A 23 35.04 -26.62 -12.33
CA ALA A 23 35.78 -27.87 -12.02
C ALA A 23 37.05 -27.94 -11.10
N ALA A 24 36.82 -28.38 -9.85
CA ALA A 24 37.29 -29.64 -9.22
C ALA A 24 38.74 -30.22 -9.38
N ARG A 25 39.40 -30.49 -8.23
CA ARG A 25 39.90 -31.84 -7.83
C ARG A 25 40.25 -31.92 -6.30
N PRO A 26 40.34 -33.13 -5.67
CA PRO A 26 40.42 -33.29 -4.21
C PRO A 26 41.72 -33.94 -3.67
N ALA A 27 42.00 -33.71 -2.38
CA ALA A 27 42.81 -34.53 -1.45
C ALA A 27 42.62 -33.94 -0.03
N ARG A 28 42.77 -34.60 1.12
CA ARG A 28 42.81 -36.00 1.58
C ARG A 28 43.00 -35.90 3.11
N GLY A 29 42.06 -36.45 3.88
CA GLY A 29 42.07 -36.78 5.31
C GLY A 29 43.10 -36.20 6.30
N SER A 30 42.61 -35.81 7.49
CA SER A 30 43.00 -36.43 8.77
C SER A 30 42.08 -36.04 9.95
N ARG A 31 41.58 -37.06 10.67
CA ARG A 31 41.21 -37.02 12.11
C ARG A 31 42.53 -37.08 12.94
N PRO A 32 42.60 -36.89 14.27
CA PRO A 32 41.53 -36.99 15.30
C PRO A 32 41.16 -35.59 15.85
N ALA A 33 40.46 -35.37 16.97
CA ALA A 33 40.02 -36.27 18.05
C ALA A 33 38.64 -35.90 18.63
N ARG A 34 38.34 -36.38 19.84
CA ARG A 34 37.18 -36.01 20.68
C ARG A 34 37.67 -35.94 22.13
N THR A 35 37.51 -34.79 22.79
CA THR A 35 37.70 -34.69 24.26
C THR A 35 36.43 -34.12 24.87
N THR A 36 35.65 -34.99 25.51
CA THR A 36 34.53 -34.62 26.37
C THR A 36 35.05 -34.13 27.71
N ARG A 37 34.70 -32.92 28.13
CA ARG A 37 34.91 -32.42 29.50
C ARG A 37 33.54 -32.15 30.15
N PRO A 38 33.29 -32.58 31.39
CA PRO A 38 31.94 -32.64 31.93
C PRO A 38 31.38 -31.26 32.28
N VAL A 39 30.09 -31.07 31.97
CA VAL A 39 29.27 -29.98 32.50
C VAL A 39 29.02 -30.27 33.98
N ARG A 40 29.70 -29.53 34.86
CA ARG A 40 29.36 -29.48 36.29
C ARG A 40 28.61 -28.19 36.53
N GLY A 41 27.38 -28.30 37.02
CA GLY A 41 26.47 -27.16 37.14
C GLY A 41 27.03 -26.06 38.04
N ALA A 42 27.07 -24.85 37.52
CA ALA A 42 27.01 -23.63 38.31
C ALA A 42 25.60 -23.06 38.11
N ALA A 43 24.66 -23.47 38.96
CA ALA A 43 23.46 -22.66 39.23
C ALA A 43 23.88 -21.44 40.08
N GLY A 44 24.80 -20.64 39.51
CA GLY A 44 25.33 -19.43 40.10
C GLY A 44 24.51 -18.27 39.58
N ALA A 45 23.58 -17.81 40.43
CA ALA A 45 22.81 -16.58 40.34
C ALA A 45 22.73 -15.94 38.95
N ALA A 46 21.52 -15.95 38.37
CA ALA A 46 21.09 -14.84 37.53
C ALA A 46 21.06 -13.58 38.42
N GLN A 47 22.23 -12.95 38.59
CA GLN A 47 22.36 -11.66 39.23
C GLN A 47 21.61 -10.68 38.35
N ASP A 48 20.39 -10.37 38.79
CA ASP A 48 19.56 -9.30 38.27
C ASP A 48 20.43 -8.04 38.24
N ARG A 49 20.91 -7.69 37.05
CA ARG A 49 21.98 -6.70 36.87
C ARG A 49 21.41 -5.29 36.91
N ARG A 50 20.60 -5.04 37.94
CA ARG A 50 20.15 -3.71 38.34
C ARG A 50 21.43 -2.94 38.63
N VAL A 51 21.72 -1.97 37.76
CA VAL A 51 22.82 -1.04 37.99
C VAL A 51 22.44 -0.26 39.24
N ASP A 52 23.07 -0.59 40.36
CA ASP A 52 22.70 0.00 41.65
C ASP A 52 23.21 1.44 41.71
N VAL A 53 22.41 2.34 41.14
CA VAL A 53 22.75 3.76 40.94
C VAL A 53 23.15 4.42 42.26
N ARG A 54 22.59 3.94 43.39
CA ARG A 54 22.91 4.43 44.73
C ARG A 54 24.30 3.97 45.20
N GLU A 55 24.73 2.75 44.89
CA GLU A 55 26.08 2.28 45.21
C GLU A 55 27.12 2.98 44.32
N TRP A 56 26.88 3.05 43.02
CA TRP A 56 27.72 3.81 42.07
C TRP A 56 27.86 5.29 42.47
N ALA A 57 26.75 5.95 42.83
CA ALA A 57 26.77 7.33 43.30
C ALA A 57 27.48 7.50 44.66
N SER A 58 27.42 6.51 45.56
CA SER A 58 28.11 6.56 46.85
C SER A 58 29.64 6.49 46.75
N GLY A 59 30.15 5.89 45.67
CA GLY A 59 31.59 5.89 45.35
C GLY A 59 32.11 7.23 44.80
N ILE A 60 31.21 8.16 44.43
CA ILE A 60 31.57 9.48 43.94
C ILE A 60 32.01 10.35 45.12
N ARG A 61 33.31 10.28 45.44
CA ARG A 61 33.96 11.34 46.22
C ARG A 61 33.74 12.65 45.47
N LEU A 62 33.20 13.67 46.17
CA LEU A 62 32.91 15.02 45.66
C LEU A 62 34.20 15.80 45.33
N SER A 63 34.98 15.26 44.40
CA SER A 63 36.12 15.90 43.77
C SER A 63 35.62 16.82 42.65
N ALA A 64 36.28 17.97 42.48
CA ALA A 64 36.04 18.88 41.35
C ALA A 64 36.07 18.14 39.99
N PHE A 65 36.89 17.10 39.86
CA PHE A 65 36.94 16.25 38.67
C PHE A 65 35.60 15.58 38.35
N SER A 66 34.88 15.06 39.36
CA SER A 66 33.58 14.43 39.12
C SER A 66 32.49 15.43 38.78
N VAL A 67 32.58 16.66 39.31
CA VAL A 67 31.68 17.76 38.93
C VAL A 67 31.92 18.18 37.48
N ILE A 68 33.18 18.25 37.05
CA ILE A 68 33.58 18.54 35.66
C ILE A 68 33.12 17.43 34.71
N MET A 69 33.29 16.15 35.08
CA MET A 69 32.78 15.03 34.27
C MET A 69 31.26 15.05 34.14
N LEU A 70 30.53 15.29 35.24
CA LEU A 70 29.08 15.42 35.22
C LEU A 70 28.63 16.59 34.33
N SER A 71 29.28 17.76 34.44
CA SER A 71 28.92 18.93 33.64
C SER A 71 29.19 18.72 32.14
N LEU A 72 30.26 18.02 31.77
CA LEU A 72 30.55 17.60 30.39
C LEU A 72 29.47 16.67 29.82
N VAL A 73 29.02 15.67 30.61
CA VAL A 73 27.93 14.77 30.20
C VAL A 73 26.61 15.54 30.03
N VAL A 74 26.29 16.45 30.95
CA VAL A 74 25.08 17.28 30.88
C VAL A 74 25.13 18.25 29.69
N LEU A 75 26.27 18.91 29.42
CA LEU A 75 26.46 19.75 28.23
C LEU A 75 26.29 18.94 26.94
N GLY A 76 26.94 17.77 26.85
CA GLY A 76 26.85 16.89 25.69
C GLY A 76 25.42 16.41 25.43
N ALA A 77 24.69 16.02 26.49
CA ALA A 77 23.29 15.64 26.41
C ALA A 77 22.39 16.83 25.97
N TRP A 78 22.61 18.02 26.53
CA TRP A 78 21.86 19.23 26.16
C TRP A 78 22.07 19.59 24.69
N VAL A 79 23.29 19.50 24.15
CA VAL A 79 23.55 19.74 22.72
C VAL A 79 22.91 18.66 21.83
N LEU A 80 22.87 17.40 22.27
CA LEU A 80 22.43 16.29 21.43
C LEU A 80 20.90 16.12 21.39
N VAL A 81 20.19 16.33 22.51
CA VAL A 81 18.73 16.15 22.60
C VAL A 81 17.93 16.93 21.54
N PRO A 82 18.21 18.23 21.27
CA PRO A 82 17.53 18.98 20.21
C PRO A 82 17.66 18.35 18.82
N THR A 83 18.82 17.76 18.50
CA THR A 83 19.10 17.20 17.16
C THR A 83 18.26 15.96 16.83
N LEU A 84 17.86 15.19 17.85
CA LEU A 84 16.99 14.03 17.68
C LEU A 84 15.55 14.47 17.39
N GLY A 85 15.07 15.51 18.09
CA GLY A 85 13.76 16.08 17.84
C GLY A 85 13.63 16.70 16.45
N THR A 86 14.62 17.50 16.02
CA THR A 86 14.59 18.14 14.69
C THR A 86 14.68 17.15 13.54
N PHE A 87 15.41 16.04 13.69
CA PHE A 87 15.47 15.00 12.65
C PHE A 87 14.11 14.31 12.44
N ILE A 88 13.36 14.03 13.50
CA ILE A 88 12.02 13.43 13.41
C ILE A 88 11.02 14.42 12.80
N ASP A 89 11.04 15.68 13.25
CA ASP A 89 10.22 16.77 12.70
C ASP A 89 10.50 17.02 11.20
N GLN A 90 11.78 17.00 10.78
CA GLN A 90 12.16 17.06 9.36
C GLN A 90 11.61 15.88 8.55
N ARG A 91 11.66 14.65 9.08
CA ARG A 91 11.09 13.46 8.42
C ARG A 91 9.58 13.57 8.24
N GLN A 92 8.86 14.04 9.26
CA GLN A 92 7.42 14.27 9.19
C GLN A 92 7.06 15.37 8.19
N LYS A 93 7.82 16.48 8.18
CA LYS A 93 7.65 17.56 7.21
C LYS A 93 7.87 17.09 5.77
N ILE A 94 8.92 16.30 5.51
CA ILE A 94 9.17 15.74 4.17
C ILE A 94 7.99 14.87 3.73
N ALA A 95 7.54 13.93 4.56
CA ALA A 95 6.41 13.07 4.23
C ALA A 95 5.10 13.85 3.98
N ALA A 96 4.83 14.88 4.78
CA ALA A 96 3.67 15.75 4.60
C ALA A 96 3.76 16.60 3.31
N LEU A 97 4.95 17.09 2.97
CA LEU A 97 5.18 17.83 1.72
C LEU A 97 5.04 16.91 0.50
N GLU A 98 5.62 15.70 0.53
CA GLU A 98 5.47 14.69 -0.51
C GLU A 98 3.99 14.33 -0.74
N GLN A 99 3.22 14.11 0.33
CA GLN A 99 1.77 13.91 0.25
C GLN A 99 1.05 15.12 -0.35
N SER A 100 1.43 16.35 0.02
CA SER A 100 0.82 17.57 -0.53
C SER A 100 1.09 17.76 -2.03
N ILE A 101 2.27 17.32 -2.50
CA ILE A 101 2.63 17.33 -3.93
C ILE A 101 1.75 16.34 -4.69
N GLN A 102 1.66 15.08 -4.23
CA GLN A 102 0.80 14.07 -4.85
C GLN A 102 -0.66 14.52 -4.94
N VAL A 103 -1.22 15.05 -3.85
CA VAL A 103 -2.61 15.58 -3.82
C VAL A 103 -2.79 16.77 -4.77
N SER A 104 -1.75 17.56 -5.01
CA SER A 104 -1.79 18.68 -5.97
C SER A 104 -1.68 18.19 -7.42
N GLU A 105 -0.83 17.20 -7.70
CA GLU A 105 -0.67 16.56 -9.01
C GLU A 105 -1.97 15.83 -9.44
N ASP A 106 -2.64 15.14 -8.51
CA ASP A 106 -3.95 14.52 -8.72
C ASP A 106 -5.03 15.57 -9.05
N GLN A 107 -5.06 16.70 -8.33
CA GLN A 107 -5.99 17.79 -8.60
C GLN A 107 -5.75 18.43 -9.97
N ILE A 108 -4.49 18.71 -10.34
CA ILE A 108 -4.14 19.23 -11.66
C ILE A 108 -4.60 18.23 -12.74
N THR A 109 -4.31 16.95 -12.57
CA THR A 109 -4.71 15.89 -13.51
C THR A 109 -6.24 15.78 -13.64
N ALA A 110 -6.99 15.95 -12.55
CA ALA A 110 -8.45 15.95 -12.56
C ALA A 110 -9.01 17.19 -13.30
N LEU A 111 -8.47 18.37 -13.02
CA LEU A 111 -8.85 19.64 -13.66
C LEU A 111 -8.48 19.66 -15.15
N GLU A 112 -7.36 19.07 -15.55
CA GLU A 112 -6.99 18.92 -16.97
C GLU A 112 -7.96 17.98 -17.70
N LYS A 113 -8.27 16.81 -17.13
CA LYS A 113 -9.30 15.89 -17.67
C LYS A 113 -10.68 16.52 -17.73
N GLU A 114 -11.02 17.41 -16.80
CA GLU A 114 -12.27 18.18 -16.84
C GLU A 114 -12.23 19.24 -17.95
N ARG A 115 -11.17 20.06 -18.02
CA ARG A 115 -10.96 21.04 -19.10
C ARG A 115 -11.03 20.40 -20.49
N ASP A 116 -10.44 19.21 -20.67
CA ASP A 116 -10.50 18.49 -21.95
C ASP A 116 -11.90 17.98 -22.29
N ARG A 117 -12.72 17.62 -21.29
CA ARG A 117 -14.14 17.33 -21.51
C ARG A 117 -14.92 18.59 -21.86
N TRP A 118 -14.67 19.72 -21.20
CA TRP A 118 -15.31 21.00 -21.54
C TRP A 118 -14.87 21.56 -22.91
N ASN A 119 -13.71 21.14 -23.44
CA ASN A 119 -13.29 21.50 -24.80
C ASN A 119 -14.06 20.76 -25.90
N ASP A 120 -14.76 19.66 -25.60
CA ASP A 120 -15.57 18.91 -26.57
C ASP A 120 -16.94 19.60 -26.77
N PRO A 121 -17.26 20.06 -28.00
CA PRO A 121 -18.57 20.64 -28.30
C PRO A 121 -19.74 19.70 -28.00
N ALA A 122 -19.55 18.37 -28.12
CA ALA A 122 -20.60 17.40 -27.82
C ALA A 122 -20.95 17.42 -26.32
N PHE A 123 -19.93 17.38 -25.45
CA PHE A 123 -20.09 17.47 -23.99
C PHE A 123 -20.79 18.77 -23.57
N ILE A 124 -20.39 19.92 -24.13
CA ILE A 124 -21.07 21.21 -23.88
C ILE A 124 -22.55 21.12 -24.28
N THR A 125 -22.88 20.60 -25.48
CA THR A 125 -24.28 20.53 -25.92
C THR A 125 -25.13 19.60 -25.07
N THR A 126 -24.57 18.51 -24.55
CA THR A 126 -25.25 17.59 -23.64
C THR A 126 -25.52 18.27 -22.29
N GLN A 127 -24.50 18.86 -21.66
CA GLN A 127 -24.67 19.57 -20.38
C GLN A 127 -25.63 20.77 -20.50
N ALA A 128 -25.59 21.51 -21.60
CA ALA A 128 -26.51 22.62 -21.87
C ALA A 128 -27.97 22.14 -22.03
N ARG A 129 -28.19 20.97 -22.63
CA ARG A 129 -29.52 20.36 -22.76
C ARG A 129 -30.04 19.83 -21.43
N GLU A 130 -29.22 19.09 -20.69
CA GLU A 130 -29.58 18.47 -19.42
C GLU A 130 -29.86 19.50 -18.31
N ARG A 131 -29.06 20.57 -18.22
CA ARG A 131 -29.15 21.53 -17.11
C ARG A 131 -29.88 22.83 -17.44
N LEU A 132 -29.83 23.27 -18.69
CA LEU A 132 -30.35 24.58 -19.13
C LEU A 132 -31.46 24.45 -20.18
N TYR A 133 -31.84 23.22 -20.56
CA TYR A 133 -32.86 22.92 -21.58
C TYR A 133 -32.60 23.60 -22.94
N TYR A 134 -31.33 23.91 -23.24
CA TYR A 134 -30.96 24.51 -24.52
C TYR A 134 -30.98 23.49 -25.67
N VAL A 135 -31.44 23.97 -26.83
CA VAL A 135 -31.55 23.21 -28.07
C VAL A 135 -30.91 23.94 -29.25
N LYS A 136 -30.61 23.20 -30.32
CA LYS A 136 -30.15 23.81 -31.57
C LYS A 136 -31.35 24.44 -32.30
N PRO A 137 -31.16 25.55 -33.05
CA PRO A 137 -32.24 26.12 -33.86
C PRO A 137 -32.76 25.08 -34.86
N GLY A 138 -34.08 24.87 -34.86
CA GLY A 138 -34.77 23.86 -35.68
C GLY A 138 -35.04 22.52 -34.99
N GLU A 139 -34.59 22.32 -33.75
CA GLU A 139 -34.88 21.13 -32.95
C GLU A 139 -36.16 21.29 -32.13
N VAL A 140 -37.02 20.27 -32.09
CA VAL A 140 -38.31 20.29 -31.37
C VAL A 140 -38.19 19.46 -30.09
N VAL A 141 -38.41 20.09 -28.93
CA VAL A 141 -38.43 19.39 -27.64
C VAL A 141 -39.81 18.80 -27.39
N TYR A 142 -39.86 17.50 -27.11
CA TYR A 142 -41.04 16.84 -26.57
C TYR A 142 -40.84 16.64 -25.08
N LEU A 143 -41.67 17.30 -24.25
CA LEU A 143 -41.82 16.93 -22.85
C LEU A 143 -42.88 15.81 -22.81
N ILE A 144 -42.50 14.63 -22.31
CA ILE A 144 -43.47 13.58 -21.99
C ILE A 144 -44.01 13.88 -20.60
N ASP A 145 -45.17 14.54 -20.56
CA ASP A 145 -45.98 14.60 -19.36
C ASP A 145 -46.68 13.24 -19.20
N ASN A 146 -46.37 12.52 -18.13
CA ASN A 146 -46.92 11.17 -17.89
C ASN A 146 -48.27 11.29 -17.17
N ASP A 147 -49.25 11.91 -17.82
CA ASP A 147 -50.66 11.92 -17.40
C ASP A 147 -51.34 10.56 -17.68
N LEU A 148 -50.65 9.49 -17.28
CA LEU A 148 -51.20 8.14 -17.26
C LEU A 148 -51.85 7.93 -15.90
N ASP A 149 -53.07 7.38 -15.90
CA ASP A 149 -53.71 6.85 -14.70
C ASP A 149 -52.70 5.95 -13.95
N PRO A 150 -52.47 6.12 -12.64
CA PRO A 150 -51.55 5.28 -11.88
C PRO A 150 -51.93 3.78 -11.93
N ALA A 151 -53.17 3.43 -12.29
CA ALA A 151 -53.58 2.04 -12.56
C ALA A 151 -53.06 1.48 -13.91
N ALA A 152 -52.66 2.34 -14.86
CA ALA A 152 -52.12 1.98 -16.17
C ALA A 152 -50.59 1.99 -16.23
N LEU A 153 -49.91 2.56 -15.22
CA LEU A 153 -48.46 2.45 -15.08
C LEU A 153 -48.07 0.98 -14.81
N PRO A 154 -47.05 0.42 -15.50
CA PRO A 154 -46.45 -0.84 -15.08
C PRO A 154 -46.01 -0.69 -13.63
N ARG A 155 -46.38 -1.65 -12.75
CA ARG A 155 -45.94 -1.62 -11.34
C ARG A 155 -44.43 -1.44 -11.31
N GLU A 156 -43.98 -0.37 -10.67
CA GLU A 156 -42.57 -0.20 -10.35
C GLU A 156 -42.12 -1.45 -9.59
N GLN A 157 -40.90 -1.91 -9.90
CA GLN A 157 -40.34 -3.10 -9.27
C GLN A 157 -40.33 -2.87 -7.76
N GLU A 158 -40.98 -3.75 -6.99
CA GLU A 158 -41.02 -3.64 -5.54
C GLU A 158 -39.59 -3.46 -5.00
N PRO A 159 -39.39 -2.57 -4.00
CA PRO A 159 -38.07 -2.28 -3.49
C PRO A 159 -37.37 -3.58 -3.10
N VAL A 160 -36.26 -3.87 -3.78
CA VAL A 160 -35.45 -5.07 -3.57
C VAL A 160 -35.11 -5.15 -2.10
N SER A 161 -35.62 -6.18 -1.41
CA SER A 161 -35.51 -6.26 0.04
C SER A 161 -34.05 -6.36 0.46
N ASP A 162 -33.62 -5.53 1.42
CA ASP A 162 -32.26 -5.54 2.00
C ASP A 162 -31.86 -6.91 2.61
N THR A 163 -32.83 -7.80 2.81
CA THR A 163 -32.61 -9.21 3.13
C THR A 163 -32.06 -9.96 1.92
N LEU A 164 -30.73 -10.09 1.85
CA LEU A 164 -30.07 -10.99 0.90
C LEU A 164 -30.56 -12.44 1.11
N GLN A 165 -31.42 -12.92 0.20
CA GLN A 165 -31.72 -14.34 0.10
C GLN A 165 -30.54 -15.05 -0.57
N GLU A 166 -29.59 -15.52 0.24
CA GLU A 166 -28.57 -16.47 -0.23
C GLU A 166 -29.25 -17.76 -0.69
N THR A 167 -29.53 -17.83 -1.99
CA THR A 167 -29.79 -19.10 -2.64
C THR A 167 -28.50 -19.92 -2.53
N GLN A 168 -28.53 -20.98 -1.73
CA GLN A 168 -27.44 -21.93 -1.52
C GLN A 168 -27.22 -22.79 -2.79
N SER A 169 -26.89 -22.15 -3.91
CA SER A 169 -26.41 -22.79 -5.12
C SER A 169 -24.95 -23.19 -4.90
N ASP A 170 -24.75 -24.34 -4.27
CA ASP A 170 -23.44 -24.95 -4.13
C ASP A 170 -22.97 -25.43 -5.52
N TRP A 171 -22.27 -24.52 -6.20
CA TRP A 171 -21.87 -24.66 -7.60
C TRP A 171 -20.96 -25.87 -7.82
N MET A 172 -20.18 -26.26 -6.80
CA MET A 172 -19.21 -27.35 -6.89
C MET A 172 -19.91 -28.72 -6.98
N PRO A 173 -20.84 -29.11 -6.08
CA PRO A 173 -21.74 -30.23 -6.29
C PRO A 173 -22.57 -30.18 -7.57
N GLN A 174 -23.08 -29.00 -7.98
CA GLN A 174 -23.86 -28.89 -9.22
C GLN A 174 -23.00 -29.20 -10.45
N LEU A 175 -21.78 -28.65 -10.54
CA LEU A 175 -20.85 -28.89 -11.64
C LEU A 175 -20.40 -30.36 -11.69
N LEU A 176 -20.07 -30.96 -10.54
CA LEU A 176 -19.77 -32.39 -10.43
C LEU A 176 -20.95 -33.27 -10.86
N ARG A 177 -22.18 -32.90 -10.50
CA ARG A 177 -23.40 -33.62 -10.90
C ARG A 177 -23.64 -33.52 -12.40
N THR A 178 -23.46 -32.35 -13.00
CA THR A 178 -23.56 -32.16 -14.46
C THR A 178 -22.49 -32.98 -15.21
N LEU A 179 -21.24 -32.95 -14.74
CA LEU A 179 -20.14 -33.69 -15.36
C LEU A 179 -20.37 -35.21 -15.30
N THR A 180 -20.80 -35.72 -14.14
CA THR A 180 -21.13 -37.14 -13.97
C THR A 180 -22.39 -37.54 -14.74
N SER A 181 -23.44 -36.70 -14.79
CA SER A 181 -24.62 -37.00 -15.61
C SER A 181 -24.32 -36.99 -17.10
N ALA A 182 -23.41 -36.13 -17.58
CA ALA A 182 -22.99 -36.11 -18.99
C ALA A 182 -22.03 -37.26 -19.35
N GLY A 183 -21.25 -37.76 -18.39
CA GLY A 183 -20.42 -38.95 -18.57
C GLY A 183 -21.20 -40.28 -18.47
N LEU A 184 -22.34 -40.27 -17.76
CA LEU A 184 -23.23 -41.43 -17.58
C LEU A 184 -24.49 -41.37 -18.43
N SER A 185 -24.69 -40.32 -19.24
CA SER A 185 -25.81 -40.26 -20.17
C SER A 185 -25.59 -41.28 -21.28
N ASP A 186 -26.32 -42.40 -21.17
CA ASP A 186 -26.30 -43.47 -22.16
C ASP A 186 -26.68 -42.86 -23.52
N THR A 187 -25.74 -42.87 -24.46
CA THR A 187 -26.00 -42.36 -25.81
C THR A 187 -26.94 -43.35 -26.47
N ALA A 188 -28.24 -43.04 -26.43
CA ALA A 188 -29.29 -43.84 -27.06
C ALA A 188 -28.99 -43.94 -28.57
N ALA A 189 -28.28 -44.99 -28.94
CA ALA A 189 -27.89 -45.26 -30.31
C ALA A 189 -29.17 -45.51 -31.09
N VAL A 190 -29.50 -44.59 -32.01
CA VAL A 190 -30.61 -44.76 -32.94
C VAL A 190 -30.31 -46.00 -33.78
N ALA A 191 -30.94 -47.10 -33.42
CA ALA A 191 -31.00 -48.29 -34.25
C ALA A 191 -31.74 -47.94 -35.55
N ARG A 192 -31.11 -48.27 -36.67
CA ARG A 192 -31.72 -48.22 -38.01
C ARG A 192 -32.40 -49.56 -38.33
#